data_AF-A0A7C6AN22-F1
#
_entry.id   AF-A0A7C6AN22-F1
#
_cell.length_a   1.000
_cell.length_b   1.000
_cell.length_c   1.000
_cell.angle_alpha   90.00
_cell.angle_beta   90.00
_cell.angle_gamma   90.00
#
_symmetry.space_group_name_H-M   'P 1'
#
loop_
_entity.id
_entity.type
_entity.pdbx_description
1 polymer ?
#
loop_
_entity_poly.entity_id
_entity_poly.type
_entity_poly.pdbx_seq_one_letter_code
_entity_poly.pdbx_strand_id
1 'polypeptide(L)'
;MKFKNKILSALAILTMSTMMISFVGCSGDKSNEEGQAEDSLNTADEFNKAKQVIYGIPSPIETAMLMKRAGAKYNQDFLNPLSNLGNYTTTKSMALNLGVYSADLSFASMFDQSQASIKYLSATKKLADDLGILNAIDKSIITRMENNINNRDSVMEIISETFMNSNSFLKENDRGEIAAIILTGGWMEGLYIGTQIVKNTASNKELMERIADQRLSLNTLISLLNEYKNDANVQSILPEMEKLKKVFDKIQTSSSKMEVIEKDGKSIISSTSEVKFTPEIFNELEKTISEIRSNIIK
;
A
#
# COMPACT_ATOMS: atom_id res chain seq x y z
N MET A 1 52.80 -37.87 28.47
CA MET A 1 51.59 -38.47 29.10
C MET A 1 51.44 -37.88 30.50
N LYS A 2 50.36 -37.14 30.80
CA LYS A 2 50.01 -36.58 32.14
C LYS A 2 51.03 -35.53 32.70
N PHE A 3 50.68 -34.57 33.55
CA PHE A 3 49.36 -34.06 34.03
C PHE A 3 49.43 -32.51 34.24
N LYS A 4 48.28 -31.81 34.29
CA LYS A 4 48.14 -30.38 34.65
C LYS A 4 47.94 -30.19 36.17
N ASN A 5 48.30 -29.01 36.69
CA ASN A 5 47.53 -28.21 37.68
C ASN A 5 48.02 -26.73 37.60
N LYS A 6 47.25 -25.64 37.78
CA LYS A 6 46.17 -25.24 38.74
C LYS A 6 46.71 -24.84 40.14
N ILE A 7 46.30 -23.73 40.78
CA ILE A 7 45.44 -22.57 40.40
C ILE A 7 45.50 -21.43 41.48
N LEU A 8 45.10 -20.18 41.16
CA LEU A 8 44.78 -19.02 42.07
C LEU A 8 45.92 -18.44 42.98
N SER A 9 46.18 -17.12 43.07
CA SER A 9 45.47 -15.96 43.72
C SER A 9 45.70 -15.85 45.24
N ALA A 10 45.77 -14.70 45.92
CA ALA A 10 45.62 -13.25 45.58
C ALA A 10 46.60 -12.42 46.50
N LEU A 11 46.44 -11.17 46.99
CA LEU A 11 45.38 -10.13 47.06
C LEU A 11 46.02 -8.75 47.47
N ALA A 12 45.23 -7.66 47.40
CA ALA A 12 45.36 -6.38 48.16
C ALA A 12 46.47 -5.35 47.76
N ILE A 13 46.40 -4.04 48.08
CA ILE A 13 45.37 -2.96 48.04
C ILE A 13 45.95 -1.71 48.78
N LEU A 14 45.57 -0.47 48.36
CA LEU A 14 45.92 0.84 48.97
C LEU A 14 47.42 1.22 48.89
N THR A 15 47.87 2.49 48.81
CA THR A 15 47.26 3.84 48.97
C THR A 15 47.79 4.78 47.83
N MET A 16 47.52 6.09 47.68
CA MET A 16 46.69 7.05 48.44
C MET A 16 46.01 8.10 47.50
N SER A 17 46.32 9.40 47.64
CA SER A 17 45.79 10.55 46.88
C SER A 17 46.81 11.70 46.86
N THR A 18 46.88 12.48 45.78
CA THR A 18 46.87 13.95 45.89
C THR A 18 46.43 14.59 44.57
N MET A 19 45.95 15.83 44.65
CA MET A 19 45.14 16.49 43.63
C MET A 19 45.81 17.80 43.19
N MET A 20 45.92 18.04 41.88
CA MET A 20 46.34 19.34 41.36
C MET A 20 45.51 19.70 40.12
N ILE A 21 44.75 20.79 40.23
CA ILE A 21 43.94 21.33 39.13
C ILE A 21 44.82 22.22 38.26
N SER A 22 44.65 22.15 36.94
CA SER A 22 45.07 23.22 36.02
C SER A 22 44.10 23.27 34.85
N PHE A 23 43.18 24.24 34.87
CA PHE A 23 42.33 24.57 33.74
C PHE A 23 43.14 25.42 32.74
N VAL A 24 43.40 24.88 31.56
CA VAL A 24 43.64 25.65 30.34
C VAL A 24 42.84 24.97 29.24
N GLY A 25 41.90 25.70 28.65
CA GLY A 25 41.07 25.21 27.55
C GLY A 25 41.43 25.89 26.23
N CYS A 26 41.20 25.20 25.12
CA CYS A 26 41.00 25.81 23.81
C CYS A 26 40.02 24.94 23.01
N SER A 27 39.46 25.48 21.93
CA SER A 27 38.33 24.92 21.18
C SER A 27 38.50 23.45 20.80
N GLY A 28 37.49 22.64 21.13
CA GLY A 28 37.32 21.32 20.52
C GLY A 28 36.79 21.50 19.10
N ASP A 29 37.60 21.13 18.12
CA ASP A 29 37.21 21.12 16.71
C ASP A 29 36.18 20.00 16.48
N LYS A 30 35.02 20.33 15.90
CA LYS A 30 33.94 19.36 15.67
C LYS A 30 34.05 18.81 14.26
N SER A 31 34.41 17.53 14.15
CA SER A 31 34.16 16.75 12.94
C SER A 31 32.64 16.69 12.68
N ASN A 32 32.20 17.17 11.51
CA ASN A 32 30.80 17.07 11.10
C ASN A 32 30.42 15.60 10.85
N GLU A 33 29.58 15.03 11.72
CA GLU A 33 28.77 13.84 11.39
C GLU A 33 27.51 14.26 10.61
N GLU A 34 27.71 14.78 9.39
CA GLU A 34 26.64 15.03 8.43
C GLU A 34 26.53 13.81 7.48
N GLY A 35 25.64 12.87 7.79
CA GLY A 35 25.53 11.63 6.99
C GLY A 35 24.36 10.67 7.26
N GLN A 36 23.40 10.96 8.16
CA GLN A 36 22.25 10.08 8.44
C GLN A 36 20.88 10.79 8.57
N ALA A 37 20.81 12.12 8.36
CA ALA A 37 19.60 12.90 8.59
C ALA A 37 18.62 12.96 7.40
N GLU A 38 19.11 13.00 6.15
CA GLU A 38 18.22 13.13 4.98
C GLU A 38 17.48 11.82 4.65
N ASP A 39 18.18 10.69 4.75
CA ASP A 39 17.66 9.38 4.35
C ASP A 39 16.51 8.88 5.24
N SER A 40 16.58 9.16 6.55
CA SER A 40 15.51 8.84 7.50
C SER A 40 14.25 9.71 7.31
N LEU A 41 14.41 10.96 6.85
CA LEU A 41 13.29 11.85 6.52
C LEU A 41 12.58 11.41 5.23
N ASN A 42 13.34 11.16 4.15
CA ASN A 42 12.79 10.58 2.92
C ASN A 42 12.14 9.20 3.18
N THR A 43 12.72 8.41 4.09
CA THR A 43 12.16 7.11 4.49
C THR A 43 10.76 7.24 5.08
N ALA A 44 10.57 8.18 6.02
CA ALA A 44 9.26 8.43 6.63
C ALA A 44 8.24 8.97 5.62
N ASP A 45 8.62 9.89 4.74
CA ASP A 45 7.67 10.57 3.85
C ASP A 45 7.08 9.65 2.78
N GLU A 46 7.86 8.77 2.16
CA GLU A 46 7.30 7.82 1.19
C GLU A 46 6.46 6.72 1.86
N PHE A 47 6.81 6.29 3.07
CA PHE A 47 5.95 5.41 3.86
C PHE A 47 4.61 6.09 4.15
N ASN A 48 4.63 7.38 4.49
CA ASN A 48 3.43 8.19 4.63
C ASN A 48 2.66 8.32 3.29
N LYS A 49 3.33 8.42 2.13
CA LYS A 49 2.68 8.40 0.80
C LYS A 49 2.01 7.06 0.49
N ALA A 50 2.70 5.93 0.66
CA ALA A 50 2.13 4.60 0.47
C ALA A 50 0.91 4.39 1.37
N LYS A 51 1.03 4.78 2.65
CA LYS A 51 -0.06 4.79 3.63
C LYS A 51 -1.21 5.72 3.23
N GLN A 52 -0.94 6.89 2.63
CA GLN A 52 -1.97 7.80 2.10
C GLN A 52 -2.69 7.23 0.87
N VAL A 53 -2.02 6.50 -0.02
CA VAL A 53 -2.69 5.80 -1.15
C VAL A 53 -3.63 4.72 -0.59
N ILE A 54 -3.16 3.93 0.38
CA ILE A 54 -3.93 2.83 0.97
C ILE A 54 -5.10 3.35 1.82
N TYR A 55 -4.91 4.42 2.59
CA TYR A 55 -5.97 5.05 3.40
C TYR A 55 -6.85 6.02 2.59
N GLY A 56 -6.46 6.36 1.35
CA GLY A 56 -7.31 7.06 0.38
C GLY A 56 -8.38 6.14 -0.23
N ILE A 57 -8.23 4.83 -0.08
CA ILE A 57 -9.28 3.85 -0.34
C ILE A 57 -10.20 3.81 0.90
N PRO A 58 -11.55 3.90 0.76
CA PRO A 58 -12.45 3.80 1.91
C PRO A 58 -12.30 2.45 2.60
N SER A 59 -12.47 2.41 3.92
CA SER A 59 -12.10 1.24 4.73
C SER A 59 -12.75 -0.06 4.20
N PRO A 60 -12.11 -1.24 4.35
CA PRO A 60 -12.65 -2.50 3.80
C PRO A 60 -14.10 -2.79 4.23
N ILE A 61 -14.48 -2.40 5.45
CA ILE A 61 -15.83 -2.54 6.01
C ILE A 61 -16.81 -1.50 5.41
N GLU A 62 -16.37 -0.26 5.21
CA GLU A 62 -17.18 0.78 4.58
C GLU A 62 -17.44 0.46 3.11
N THR A 63 -16.38 0.12 2.36
CA THR A 63 -16.43 -0.32 0.96
C THR A 63 -17.29 -1.58 0.81
N ALA A 64 -17.20 -2.53 1.74
CA ALA A 64 -18.06 -3.71 1.82
C ALA A 64 -19.55 -3.34 1.93
N MET A 65 -19.90 -2.51 2.92
CA MET A 65 -21.28 -2.09 3.14
C MET A 65 -21.83 -1.30 1.95
N LEU A 66 -20.99 -0.47 1.34
CA LEU A 66 -21.31 0.36 0.17
C LEU A 66 -21.56 -0.50 -1.08
N MET A 67 -20.69 -1.46 -1.38
CA MET A 67 -20.93 -2.47 -2.44
C MET A 67 -22.22 -3.27 -2.18
N LYS A 68 -22.47 -3.68 -0.94
CA LYS A 68 -23.69 -4.41 -0.55
C LYS A 68 -24.95 -3.54 -0.67
N ARG A 69 -24.89 -2.24 -0.33
CA ARG A 69 -25.96 -1.25 -0.56
C ARG A 69 -26.26 -1.06 -2.06
N ALA A 70 -25.24 -1.09 -2.90
CA ALA A 70 -25.40 -1.00 -4.36
C ALA A 70 -26.04 -2.25 -5.00
N GLY A 71 -26.20 -3.34 -4.23
CA GLY A 71 -26.68 -4.63 -4.75
C GLY A 71 -25.61 -5.42 -5.50
N ALA A 72 -24.33 -5.09 -5.29
CA ALA A 72 -23.21 -5.82 -5.89
C ALA A 72 -23.22 -7.30 -5.50
N LYS A 73 -22.70 -8.13 -6.40
CA LYS A 73 -22.50 -9.57 -6.20
C LYS A 73 -21.05 -9.90 -6.56
N TYR A 74 -20.54 -10.98 -5.99
CA TYR A 74 -19.30 -11.56 -6.45
C TYR A 74 -19.42 -11.96 -7.92
N ASN A 75 -18.45 -11.57 -8.73
CA ASN A 75 -18.21 -12.15 -10.05
C ASN A 75 -16.72 -12.47 -10.17
N GLN A 76 -16.39 -13.71 -10.53
CA GLN A 76 -15.01 -14.13 -10.75
C GLN A 76 -14.43 -13.53 -12.03
N ASP A 77 -15.27 -13.19 -13.02
CA ASP A 77 -14.83 -12.61 -14.29
C ASP A 77 -14.27 -11.17 -14.15
N PHE A 78 -14.47 -10.54 -12.99
CA PHE A 78 -13.85 -9.25 -12.65
C PHE A 78 -12.41 -9.41 -12.16
N LEU A 79 -11.94 -10.62 -11.89
CA LEU A 79 -10.65 -10.91 -11.24
C LEU A 79 -9.60 -11.33 -12.26
N ASN A 80 -8.34 -11.41 -11.86
CA ASN A 80 -7.28 -11.91 -12.74
C ASN A 80 -7.33 -13.45 -12.76
N PRO A 81 -7.47 -14.10 -13.95
CA PRO A 81 -7.47 -15.55 -14.01
C PRO A 81 -6.21 -16.18 -13.38
N LEU A 82 -6.41 -17.17 -12.51
CA LEU A 82 -5.31 -17.93 -11.86
C LEU A 82 -4.44 -18.72 -12.85
N SER A 83 -4.93 -18.93 -14.08
CA SER A 83 -4.16 -19.47 -15.21
C SER A 83 -2.96 -18.59 -15.59
N ASN A 84 -3.06 -17.28 -15.36
CA ASN A 84 -2.09 -16.30 -15.80
C ASN A 84 -0.84 -16.26 -14.89
N LEU A 85 -0.92 -16.85 -13.69
CA LEU A 85 0.14 -16.90 -12.70
C LEU A 85 1.48 -17.44 -13.25
N GLY A 86 1.43 -18.33 -14.24
CA GLY A 86 2.63 -18.89 -14.89
C GLY A 86 3.31 -17.95 -15.89
N ASN A 87 2.64 -16.87 -16.33
CA ASN A 87 3.13 -15.96 -17.37
C ASN A 87 3.98 -14.81 -16.79
N TYR A 88 3.86 -14.54 -15.49
CA TYR A 88 4.54 -13.45 -14.81
C TYR A 88 5.99 -13.83 -14.47
N THR A 89 6.89 -13.57 -15.41
CA THR A 89 8.30 -14.01 -15.36
C THR A 89 9.33 -12.89 -15.18
N THR A 90 8.92 -11.63 -15.31
CA THR A 90 9.78 -10.45 -15.08
C THR A 90 9.46 -9.80 -13.74
N THR A 91 10.44 -9.13 -13.12
CA THR A 91 10.25 -8.38 -11.86
C THR A 91 9.05 -7.44 -11.91
N LYS A 92 8.89 -6.67 -12.99
CA LYS A 92 7.72 -5.81 -13.21
C LYS A 92 6.41 -6.59 -13.25
N SER A 93 6.33 -7.66 -14.05
CA SER A 93 5.09 -8.44 -14.18
C SER A 93 4.71 -9.14 -12.87
N MET A 94 5.70 -9.63 -12.10
CA MET A 94 5.46 -10.26 -10.81
C MET A 94 5.05 -9.22 -9.76
N ALA A 95 5.71 -8.06 -9.70
CA ALA A 95 5.38 -6.98 -8.77
C ALA A 95 3.97 -6.42 -9.01
N LEU A 96 3.63 -6.08 -10.27
CA LEU A 96 2.28 -5.63 -10.62
C LEU A 96 1.23 -6.69 -10.27
N ASN A 97 1.44 -7.95 -10.65
CA ASN A 97 0.44 -8.99 -10.45
C ASN A 97 0.37 -9.53 -9.01
N LEU A 98 1.39 -9.29 -8.18
CA LEU A 98 1.30 -9.46 -6.72
C LEU A 98 0.30 -8.46 -6.13
N GLY A 99 0.33 -7.21 -6.60
CA GLY A 99 -0.68 -6.20 -6.27
C GLY A 99 -2.08 -6.60 -6.73
N VAL A 100 -2.22 -7.00 -8.00
CA VAL A 100 -3.48 -7.48 -8.60
C VAL A 100 -4.07 -8.65 -7.80
N TYR A 101 -3.31 -9.74 -7.57
CA TYR A 101 -3.82 -10.88 -6.82
C TYR A 101 -4.08 -10.58 -5.33
N SER A 102 -3.45 -9.56 -4.75
CA SER A 102 -3.80 -9.05 -3.41
C SER A 102 -5.15 -8.33 -3.40
N ALA A 103 -5.49 -7.59 -4.47
CA ALA A 103 -6.81 -6.99 -4.66
C ALA A 103 -7.89 -8.04 -4.98
N ASP A 104 -7.59 -9.05 -5.80
CA ASP A 104 -8.49 -10.18 -6.05
C ASP A 104 -8.77 -10.99 -4.78
N LEU A 105 -7.74 -11.27 -3.98
CA LEU A 105 -7.85 -11.87 -2.66
C LEU A 105 -8.78 -11.04 -1.76
N SER A 106 -8.58 -9.73 -1.74
CA SER A 106 -9.41 -8.79 -0.97
C SER A 106 -10.87 -8.87 -1.42
N PHE A 107 -11.14 -8.79 -2.72
CA PHE A 107 -12.50 -8.85 -3.26
C PHE A 107 -13.18 -10.20 -3.02
N ALA A 108 -12.48 -11.33 -3.21
CA ALA A 108 -12.99 -12.66 -2.91
C ALA A 108 -13.37 -12.77 -1.42
N SER A 109 -12.51 -12.28 -0.52
CA SER A 109 -12.75 -12.25 0.92
C SER A 109 -13.93 -11.34 1.27
N MET A 110 -14.07 -10.21 0.57
CA MET A 110 -15.18 -9.27 0.71
C MET A 110 -16.53 -9.80 0.21
N PHE A 111 -16.60 -10.96 -0.43
CA PHE A 111 -17.86 -11.65 -0.73
C PHE A 111 -17.91 -13.04 -0.11
N ASP A 112 -17.15 -13.26 0.97
CA ASP A 112 -17.15 -14.48 1.79
C ASP A 112 -16.80 -15.74 0.95
N GLN A 113 -16.02 -15.57 -0.13
CA GLN A 113 -15.63 -16.62 -1.07
C GLN A 113 -14.35 -17.33 -0.60
N SER A 114 -14.41 -18.06 0.51
CA SER A 114 -13.23 -18.67 1.15
C SER A 114 -12.37 -19.51 0.19
N GLN A 115 -12.99 -20.29 -0.71
CA GLN A 115 -12.23 -21.13 -1.67
C GLN A 115 -11.53 -20.32 -2.77
N ALA A 116 -12.08 -19.18 -3.19
CA ALA A 116 -11.39 -18.27 -4.11
C ALA A 116 -10.25 -17.55 -3.38
N SER A 117 -10.50 -17.10 -2.16
CA SER A 117 -9.54 -16.44 -1.28
C SER A 117 -8.30 -17.30 -1.02
N ILE A 118 -8.46 -18.59 -0.70
CA ILE A 118 -7.32 -19.54 -0.55
C ILE A 118 -6.46 -19.64 -1.83
N LYS A 119 -7.10 -19.61 -3.01
CA LYS A 119 -6.39 -19.68 -4.30
C LYS A 119 -5.62 -18.39 -4.59
N TYR A 120 -6.23 -17.22 -4.38
CA TYR A 120 -5.57 -15.93 -4.57
C TYR A 120 -4.47 -15.67 -3.53
N LEU A 121 -4.64 -16.12 -2.28
CA LEU A 121 -3.58 -16.16 -1.27
C LEU A 121 -2.39 -17.01 -1.74
N SER A 122 -2.66 -18.17 -2.34
CA SER A 122 -1.62 -19.06 -2.88
C SER A 122 -0.87 -18.43 -4.06
N ALA A 123 -1.58 -17.73 -4.96
CA ALA A 123 -0.99 -16.98 -6.08
C ALA A 123 -0.13 -15.79 -5.59
N THR A 124 -0.66 -15.01 -4.64
CA THR A 124 0.03 -13.90 -3.95
C THR A 124 1.31 -14.39 -3.28
N LYS A 125 1.22 -15.49 -2.50
CA LYS A 125 2.37 -16.12 -1.85
C LYS A 125 3.43 -16.57 -2.86
N LYS A 126 3.03 -17.17 -3.99
CA LYS A 126 3.97 -17.58 -5.04
C LYS A 126 4.72 -16.37 -5.62
N LEU A 127 4.02 -15.31 -6.02
CA LEU A 127 4.69 -14.13 -6.57
C LEU A 127 5.60 -13.43 -5.55
N ALA A 128 5.26 -13.45 -4.26
CA ALA A 128 6.13 -12.97 -3.19
C ALA A 128 7.41 -13.83 -3.01
N ASP A 129 7.32 -15.14 -3.23
CA ASP A 129 8.45 -16.07 -3.22
C ASP A 129 9.34 -15.86 -4.46
N ASP A 130 8.74 -15.78 -5.65
CA ASP A 130 9.44 -15.52 -6.93
C ASP A 130 10.13 -14.12 -6.96
N LEU A 131 9.59 -13.14 -6.22
CA LEU A 131 10.21 -11.82 -6.00
C LEU A 131 11.27 -11.80 -4.88
N GLY A 132 11.46 -12.90 -4.16
CA GLY A 132 12.40 -12.99 -3.03
C GLY A 132 12.01 -12.14 -1.81
N ILE A 133 10.71 -11.89 -1.61
CA ILE A 133 10.17 -11.09 -0.49
C ILE A 133 9.32 -11.90 0.49
N LEU A 134 9.18 -13.22 0.29
CA LEU A 134 8.41 -14.10 1.18
C LEU A 134 8.85 -14.01 2.66
N ASN A 135 10.11 -13.62 2.95
CA ASN A 135 10.58 -13.39 4.32
C ASN A 135 9.90 -12.20 5.03
N ALA A 136 9.30 -11.27 4.30
CA ALA A 136 8.45 -10.19 4.87
C ALA A 136 7.05 -10.69 5.26
N ILE A 137 6.63 -11.83 4.69
CA ILE A 137 5.34 -12.48 4.95
C ILE A 137 5.58 -13.61 5.95
N ASP A 138 5.52 -13.27 7.24
CA ASP A 138 5.68 -14.24 8.32
C ASP A 138 4.77 -15.47 8.11
N LYS A 139 5.29 -16.66 8.42
CA LYS A 139 4.49 -17.88 8.45
C LYS A 139 3.31 -17.76 9.42
N SER A 140 3.43 -16.95 10.48
CA SER A 140 2.30 -16.65 11.38
C SER A 140 1.15 -15.92 10.66
N ILE A 141 1.44 -15.03 9.70
CA ILE A 141 0.43 -14.34 8.87
C ILE A 141 -0.34 -15.35 8.03
N ILE A 142 0.37 -16.31 7.41
CA ILE A 142 -0.26 -17.35 6.58
C ILE A 142 -1.19 -18.23 7.44
N THR A 143 -0.71 -18.69 8.60
CA THR A 143 -1.53 -19.47 9.55
C THR A 143 -2.68 -18.66 10.15
N ARG A 144 -2.51 -17.36 10.41
CA ARG A 144 -3.61 -16.46 10.80
C ARG A 144 -4.66 -16.38 9.70
N MET A 145 -4.25 -16.26 8.43
CA MET A 145 -5.14 -16.18 7.28
C MET A 145 -5.95 -17.47 7.09
N GLU A 146 -5.28 -18.63 7.13
CA GLU A 146 -5.90 -19.95 7.00
C GLU A 146 -6.92 -20.21 8.12
N ASN A 147 -6.57 -19.90 9.37
CA ASN A 147 -7.47 -20.06 10.52
C ASN A 147 -8.67 -19.09 10.51
N ASN A 148 -8.51 -17.89 9.94
CA ASN A 148 -9.55 -16.87 9.90
C ASN A 148 -10.26 -16.76 8.54
N ILE A 149 -10.05 -17.69 7.61
CA ILE A 149 -10.51 -17.56 6.21
C ILE A 149 -12.02 -17.38 6.01
N ASN A 150 -12.83 -17.73 7.02
CA ASN A 150 -14.29 -17.54 7.06
C ASN A 150 -14.73 -16.30 7.86
N ASN A 151 -13.79 -15.52 8.39
CA ASN A 151 -13.98 -14.25 9.08
C ASN A 151 -13.41 -13.11 8.22
N ARG A 152 -14.28 -12.58 7.37
CA ARG A 152 -14.06 -11.46 6.46
C ARG A 152 -13.23 -10.31 7.05
N ASP A 153 -13.58 -9.83 8.26
CA ASP A 153 -12.95 -8.64 8.83
C ASP A 153 -11.51 -8.92 9.24
N SER A 154 -11.26 -10.07 9.88
CA SER A 154 -9.90 -10.51 10.20
C SER A 154 -9.07 -10.83 8.96
N VAL A 155 -9.66 -11.38 7.90
CA VAL A 155 -8.96 -11.57 6.62
C VAL A 155 -8.52 -10.24 6.03
N MET A 156 -9.40 -9.22 5.99
CA MET A 156 -9.06 -7.89 5.48
C MET A 156 -8.02 -7.17 6.35
N GLU A 157 -8.06 -7.35 7.67
CA GLU A 157 -7.01 -6.87 8.59
C GLU A 157 -5.66 -7.52 8.27
N ILE A 158 -5.61 -8.86 8.17
CA ILE A 158 -4.36 -9.60 7.89
C ILE A 158 -3.80 -9.23 6.50
N ILE A 159 -4.64 -9.08 5.46
CA ILE A 159 -4.19 -8.62 4.13
C ILE A 159 -3.52 -7.24 4.24
N SER A 160 -4.18 -6.30 4.94
CA SER A 160 -3.70 -4.92 5.09
C SER A 160 -2.37 -4.86 5.86
N GLU A 161 -2.26 -5.62 6.95
CA GLU A 161 -1.03 -5.78 7.74
C GLU A 161 0.11 -6.38 6.89
N THR A 162 -0.17 -7.47 6.16
CA THR A 162 0.80 -8.14 5.28
C THR A 162 1.33 -7.19 4.22
N PHE A 163 0.44 -6.40 3.61
CA PHE A 163 0.80 -5.44 2.58
C PHE A 163 1.71 -4.35 3.13
N MET A 164 1.35 -3.73 4.25
CA MET A 164 2.15 -2.69 4.89
C MET A 164 3.53 -3.21 5.34
N ASN A 165 3.59 -4.42 5.91
CA ASN A 165 4.84 -5.05 6.32
C ASN A 165 5.74 -5.37 5.11
N SER A 166 5.17 -5.90 4.02
CA SER A 166 5.90 -6.19 2.79
C SER A 166 6.44 -4.93 2.11
N ASN A 167 5.65 -3.86 2.08
CA ASN A 167 6.07 -2.55 1.56
C ASN A 167 7.19 -1.93 2.40
N SER A 168 7.12 -2.07 3.73
CA SER A 168 8.16 -1.56 4.66
C SER A 168 9.47 -2.32 4.49
N PHE A 169 9.41 -3.67 4.51
CA PHE A 169 10.57 -4.52 4.28
C PHE A 169 11.26 -4.26 2.94
N LEU A 170 10.48 -4.11 1.86
CA LEU A 170 11.03 -3.76 0.54
C LEU A 170 11.79 -2.44 0.57
N LYS A 171 11.27 -1.42 1.27
CA LYS A 171 11.96 -0.13 1.42
C LYS A 171 13.22 -0.25 2.28
N GLU A 172 13.16 -0.94 3.41
CA GLU A 172 14.30 -1.20 4.31
C GLU A 172 15.43 -2.05 3.68
N ASN A 173 15.21 -2.60 2.49
CA ASN A 173 16.17 -3.42 1.72
C ASN A 173 16.44 -2.83 0.32
N ASP A 174 16.41 -1.50 0.18
CA ASP A 174 16.75 -0.75 -1.05
C ASP A 174 15.93 -1.13 -2.31
N ARG A 175 14.68 -1.57 -2.13
CA ARG A 175 13.77 -2.04 -3.20
C ARG A 175 12.41 -1.32 -3.21
N GLY A 176 12.42 -0.02 -2.89
CA GLY A 176 11.22 0.81 -2.83
C GLY A 176 10.50 0.98 -4.17
N GLU A 177 11.21 0.85 -5.30
CA GLU A 177 10.63 0.83 -6.64
C GLU A 177 9.67 -0.37 -6.82
N ILE A 178 10.05 -1.56 -6.34
CA ILE A 178 9.19 -2.75 -6.38
C ILE A 178 7.99 -2.56 -5.44
N ALA A 179 8.15 -1.92 -4.28
CA ALA A 179 7.03 -1.58 -3.40
C ALA A 179 6.01 -0.66 -4.09
N ALA A 180 6.48 0.42 -4.74
CA ALA A 180 5.65 1.33 -5.52
C ALA A 180 4.94 0.63 -6.69
N ILE A 181 5.60 -0.32 -7.36
CA ILE A 181 5.01 -1.12 -8.45
C ILE A 181 3.92 -2.07 -7.91
N ILE A 182 4.14 -2.73 -6.77
CA ILE A 182 3.13 -3.60 -6.12
C ILE A 182 1.89 -2.78 -5.73
N LEU A 183 2.08 -1.61 -5.11
CA LEU A 183 1.01 -0.68 -4.77
C LEU A 183 0.26 -0.18 -6.01
N THR A 184 0.97 0.07 -7.10
CA THR A 184 0.35 0.44 -8.39
C THR A 184 -0.55 -0.68 -8.91
N GLY A 185 -0.10 -1.94 -8.88
CA GLY A 185 -0.89 -3.09 -9.31
C GLY A 185 -2.17 -3.28 -8.50
N GLY A 186 -2.08 -3.18 -7.17
CA GLY A 186 -3.24 -3.35 -6.28
C GLY A 186 -4.26 -2.21 -6.37
N TRP A 187 -3.80 -0.97 -6.47
CA TRP A 187 -4.69 0.19 -6.65
C TRP A 187 -5.36 0.20 -8.03
N MET A 188 -4.63 -0.17 -9.09
CA MET A 188 -5.14 -0.31 -10.46
C MET A 188 -6.27 -1.35 -10.52
N GLU A 189 -6.07 -2.52 -9.89
CA GLU A 189 -7.06 -3.59 -9.88
C GLU A 189 -8.29 -3.23 -9.03
N GLY A 190 -8.09 -2.63 -7.85
CA GLY A 190 -9.19 -2.15 -7.01
C GLY A 190 -10.08 -1.12 -7.73
N LEU A 191 -9.48 -0.21 -8.51
CA LEU A 191 -10.22 0.73 -9.36
C LEU A 191 -10.97 0.02 -10.50
N TYR A 192 -10.33 -0.93 -11.18
CA TYR A 192 -10.99 -1.72 -12.23
C TYR A 192 -12.22 -2.47 -11.69
N ILE A 193 -12.05 -3.23 -10.60
CA ILE A 193 -13.14 -3.96 -9.93
C ILE A 193 -14.26 -2.98 -9.53
N GLY A 194 -13.92 -1.82 -8.98
CA GLY A 194 -14.86 -0.75 -8.68
C GLY A 194 -15.69 -0.31 -9.90
N THR A 195 -15.05 -0.05 -11.04
CA THR A 195 -15.77 0.32 -12.28
C THR A 195 -16.65 -0.80 -12.83
N GLN A 196 -16.21 -2.07 -12.76
CA GLN A 196 -17.06 -3.20 -13.17
C GLN A 196 -18.30 -3.35 -12.27
N ILE A 197 -18.18 -3.11 -10.97
CA ILE A 197 -19.33 -3.11 -10.06
C ILE A 197 -20.32 -1.99 -10.42
N VAL A 198 -19.84 -0.76 -10.68
CA VAL A 198 -20.70 0.36 -11.10
C VAL A 198 -21.47 0.05 -12.38
N LYS A 199 -20.83 -0.60 -13.37
CA LYS A 199 -21.50 -1.04 -14.62
C LYS A 199 -22.54 -2.13 -14.41
N ASN A 200 -22.41 -2.93 -13.35
CA ASN A 200 -23.27 -4.08 -13.06
C ASN A 200 -24.23 -3.85 -11.87
N THR A 201 -24.36 -2.61 -11.38
CA THR A 201 -25.27 -2.24 -10.27
C THR A 201 -26.15 -1.05 -10.62
N ALA A 202 -27.43 -1.12 -10.26
CA ALA A 202 -28.43 -0.08 -10.57
C ALA A 202 -28.44 1.09 -9.57
N SER A 203 -27.83 0.91 -8.39
CA SER A 203 -27.76 1.92 -7.31
C SER A 203 -26.30 2.25 -7.02
N ASN A 204 -25.67 2.99 -7.94
CA ASN A 204 -24.21 3.12 -8.03
C ASN A 204 -23.66 4.53 -7.71
N LYS A 205 -24.51 5.51 -7.35
CA LYS A 205 -24.05 6.88 -7.05
C LYS A 205 -22.94 6.93 -5.99
N GLU A 206 -23.14 6.24 -4.86
CA GLU A 206 -22.15 6.22 -3.76
C GLU A 206 -20.82 5.57 -4.20
N LEU A 207 -20.87 4.57 -5.08
CA LEU A 207 -19.67 3.96 -5.69
C LEU A 207 -18.96 4.94 -6.64
N MET A 208 -19.72 5.65 -7.47
CA MET A 208 -19.18 6.66 -8.38
C MET A 208 -18.46 7.78 -7.61
N GLU A 209 -19.05 8.26 -6.51
CA GLU A 209 -18.42 9.26 -5.63
C GLU A 209 -17.09 8.74 -5.06
N ARG A 210 -17.03 7.52 -4.49
CA ARG A 210 -15.76 6.95 -3.99
C ARG A 210 -14.74 6.63 -5.08
N ILE A 211 -15.17 6.32 -6.29
CA ILE A 211 -14.28 6.19 -7.45
C ILE A 211 -13.65 7.55 -7.78
N ALA A 212 -14.44 8.61 -7.84
CA ALA A 212 -13.94 9.97 -8.11
C ALA A 212 -12.93 10.46 -7.05
N ASP A 213 -13.14 10.12 -5.77
CA ASP A 213 -12.20 10.42 -4.68
C ASP A 213 -10.80 9.82 -4.92
N GLN A 214 -10.70 8.69 -5.64
CA GLN A 214 -9.41 8.05 -5.95
C GLN A 214 -8.49 8.90 -6.84
N ARG A 215 -8.94 10.04 -7.38
CA ARG A 215 -8.05 11.06 -7.96
C ARG A 215 -6.95 11.48 -6.99
N LEU A 216 -7.24 11.57 -5.69
CA LEU A 216 -6.26 11.94 -4.67
C LEU A 216 -5.22 10.83 -4.49
N SER A 217 -5.68 9.59 -4.33
CA SER A 217 -4.84 8.39 -4.26
C SER A 217 -3.92 8.26 -5.48
N LEU A 218 -4.45 8.50 -6.69
CA LEU A 218 -3.66 8.47 -7.93
C LEU A 218 -2.57 9.54 -7.96
N ASN A 219 -2.86 10.77 -7.51
CA ASN A 219 -1.84 11.83 -7.44
C ASN A 219 -0.70 11.45 -6.48
N THR A 220 -1.02 10.86 -5.32
CA THR A 220 0.00 10.38 -4.37
C THR A 220 0.78 9.18 -4.93
N LEU A 221 0.11 8.26 -5.63
CA LEU A 221 0.75 7.11 -6.30
C LEU A 221 1.71 7.56 -7.42
N ILE A 222 1.31 8.56 -8.22
CA ILE A 222 2.18 9.18 -9.24
C ILE A 222 3.35 9.92 -8.57
N SER A 223 3.15 10.57 -7.42
CA SER A 223 4.27 11.18 -6.67
C SER A 223 5.27 10.12 -6.20
N LEU A 224 4.80 8.99 -5.68
CA LEU A 224 5.63 7.87 -5.23
C LEU A 224 6.44 7.27 -6.39
N LEU A 225 5.77 6.98 -7.52
CA LEU A 225 6.44 6.49 -8.74
C LEU A 225 7.46 7.51 -9.29
N ASN A 226 7.29 8.82 -9.07
CA ASN A 226 8.23 9.83 -9.55
C ASN A 226 9.54 9.92 -8.75
N GLU A 227 9.60 9.38 -7.53
CA GLU A 227 10.85 9.21 -6.78
C GLU A 227 11.74 8.17 -7.48
N TYR A 228 11.12 7.06 -7.91
CA TYR A 228 11.77 5.95 -8.59
C TYR A 228 11.83 6.07 -10.12
N LYS A 229 11.59 7.27 -10.68
CA LYS A 229 11.53 7.54 -12.15
C LYS A 229 12.79 7.21 -12.97
N ASN A 230 13.88 6.81 -12.33
CA ASN A 230 15.11 6.37 -12.99
C ASN A 230 15.14 4.86 -13.22
N ASP A 231 14.29 4.08 -12.55
CA ASP A 231 14.12 2.65 -12.84
C ASP A 231 13.32 2.42 -14.14
N ALA A 232 13.78 1.48 -14.95
CA ALA A 232 13.20 1.18 -16.26
C ALA A 232 11.79 0.55 -16.16
N ASN A 233 11.47 -0.14 -15.06
CA ASN A 233 10.14 -0.71 -14.84
C ASN A 233 9.15 0.41 -14.51
N VAL A 234 9.50 1.31 -13.58
CA VAL A 234 8.73 2.50 -13.20
C VAL A 234 8.52 3.45 -14.39
N GLN A 235 9.56 3.72 -15.18
CA GLN A 235 9.46 4.52 -16.42
C GLN A 235 8.43 3.95 -17.41
N SER A 236 8.24 2.63 -17.44
CA SER A 236 7.26 1.97 -18.30
C SER A 236 5.84 1.88 -17.72
N ILE A 237 5.63 2.39 -16.50
CA ILE A 237 4.33 2.41 -15.79
C ILE A 237 3.77 3.83 -15.66
N LEU A 238 4.64 4.82 -15.38
CA LEU A 238 4.27 6.23 -15.25
C LEU A 238 3.38 6.76 -16.40
N PRO A 239 3.64 6.47 -17.71
CA PRO A 239 2.80 6.95 -18.80
C PRO A 239 1.33 6.50 -18.74
N GLU A 240 1.06 5.28 -18.26
CA GLU A 240 -0.30 4.76 -18.12
C GLU A 240 -1.02 5.37 -16.91
N MET A 241 -0.29 5.65 -15.82
CA MET A 241 -0.85 6.37 -14.67
C MET A 241 -1.18 7.83 -15.05
N GLU A 242 -0.32 8.49 -15.83
CA GLU A 242 -0.58 9.84 -16.37
C GLU A 242 -1.70 9.85 -17.43
N LYS A 243 -1.88 8.77 -18.20
CA LYS A 243 -3.04 8.59 -19.09
C LYS A 243 -4.33 8.54 -18.28
N LEU A 244 -4.35 7.75 -17.20
CA LEU A 244 -5.50 7.64 -16.28
C LEU A 244 -5.78 8.96 -15.55
N LYS A 245 -4.73 9.65 -15.10
CA LYS A 245 -4.82 10.96 -14.42
C LYS A 245 -5.55 12.00 -15.28
N LYS A 246 -5.28 12.06 -16.58
CA LYS A 246 -5.96 12.96 -17.53
C LYS A 246 -7.46 12.70 -17.68
N VAL A 247 -7.96 11.52 -17.28
CA VAL A 247 -9.39 11.24 -17.20
C VAL A 247 -9.96 11.70 -15.84
N PHE A 248 -9.26 11.42 -14.74
CA PHE A 248 -9.62 11.92 -13.41
C PHE A 248 -9.64 13.45 -13.30
N ASP A 249 -8.74 14.15 -14.01
CA ASP A 249 -8.68 15.61 -14.07
C ASP A 249 -9.92 16.23 -14.75
N LYS A 250 -10.72 15.44 -15.50
CA LYS A 250 -12.01 15.88 -16.05
C LYS A 250 -13.13 15.92 -15.02
N ILE A 251 -13.00 15.20 -13.91
CA ILE A 251 -14.02 15.16 -12.85
C ILE A 251 -13.98 16.49 -12.09
N GLN A 252 -14.91 17.38 -12.41
CA GLN A 252 -15.00 18.68 -11.73
C GLN A 252 -15.54 18.51 -10.32
N THR A 253 -14.86 19.12 -9.34
CA THR A 253 -15.33 19.20 -7.95
C THR A 253 -15.80 20.63 -7.70
N SER A 254 -17.10 20.82 -7.49
CA SER A 254 -17.68 22.12 -7.13
C SER A 254 -18.16 22.10 -5.69
N SER A 255 -17.34 22.64 -4.79
CA SER A 255 -17.74 22.93 -3.41
C SER A 255 -18.60 24.19 -3.34
N SER A 256 -19.69 24.12 -2.56
CA SER A 256 -20.41 25.31 -2.11
C SER A 256 -19.49 26.25 -1.34
N LYS A 257 -19.95 27.48 -1.10
CA LYS A 257 -19.36 28.30 -0.04
C LYS A 257 -19.39 27.53 1.28
N MET A 258 -18.33 27.68 2.08
CA MET A 258 -18.38 27.28 3.48
C MET A 258 -19.30 28.25 4.23
N GLU A 259 -20.32 27.70 4.89
CA GLU A 259 -21.28 28.43 5.70
C GLU A 259 -21.17 27.98 7.15
N VAL A 260 -21.18 28.94 8.08
CA VAL A 260 -21.18 28.64 9.52
C VAL A 260 -22.64 28.55 9.97
N ILE A 261 -23.10 27.33 10.24
CA ILE A 261 -24.46 27.04 10.73
C ILE A 261 -24.39 26.85 12.23
N GLU A 262 -25.15 27.60 13.02
CA GLU A 262 -25.35 27.24 14.42
C GLU A 262 -26.33 26.08 14.56
N LYS A 263 -25.95 25.06 15.31
CA LYS A 263 -26.82 23.95 15.70
C LYS A 263 -26.50 23.53 17.13
N ASP A 264 -27.52 23.39 17.97
CA ASP A 264 -27.41 22.93 19.36
C ASP A 264 -26.37 23.71 20.19
N GLY A 265 -26.27 25.03 19.95
CA GLY A 265 -25.32 25.92 20.61
C GLY A 265 -23.86 25.79 20.14
N LYS A 266 -23.62 25.17 18.98
CA LYS A 266 -22.30 25.00 18.37
C LYS A 266 -22.28 25.51 16.94
N SER A 267 -21.24 26.26 16.60
CA SER A 267 -20.97 26.67 15.22
C SER A 267 -20.39 25.50 14.42
N ILE A 268 -21.14 25.01 13.43
CA ILE A 268 -20.73 23.94 12.51
C ILE A 268 -20.39 24.56 11.16
N ILE A 269 -19.16 24.34 10.68
CA ILE A 269 -18.81 24.69 9.30
C ILE A 269 -19.41 23.64 8.37
N SER A 270 -20.30 24.07 7.49
CA SER A 270 -20.95 23.26 6.47
C SER A 270 -20.43 23.65 5.08
N SER A 271 -20.19 22.65 4.24
CA SER A 271 -19.97 22.84 2.80
C SER A 271 -20.44 21.60 2.06
N THR A 272 -21.26 21.76 1.03
CA THR A 272 -21.66 20.68 0.13
C THR A 272 -20.73 20.64 -1.09
N SER A 273 -19.93 19.58 -1.19
CA SER A 273 -19.12 19.31 -2.38
C SER A 273 -19.89 18.47 -3.38
N GLU A 274 -20.29 19.06 -4.50
CA GLU A 274 -20.87 18.32 -5.63
C GLU A 274 -19.74 17.86 -6.57
N VAL A 275 -19.61 16.54 -6.71
CA VAL A 275 -18.65 15.92 -7.64
C VAL A 275 -19.37 15.67 -8.98
N LYS A 276 -18.99 16.42 -10.02
CA LYS A 276 -19.56 16.28 -11.37
C LYS A 276 -18.86 15.15 -12.12
N PHE A 277 -19.15 13.93 -11.71
CA PHE A 277 -18.69 12.72 -12.38
C PHE A 277 -19.81 12.20 -13.29
N THR A 278 -19.78 12.59 -14.56
CA THR A 278 -20.84 12.24 -15.52
C THR A 278 -20.65 10.81 -16.06
N PRO A 279 -21.71 10.16 -16.60
CA PRO A 279 -21.60 8.82 -17.19
C PRO A 279 -20.56 8.73 -18.32
N GLU A 280 -20.34 9.82 -19.07
CA GLU A 280 -19.35 9.88 -20.15
C GLU A 280 -17.92 9.82 -19.60
N ILE A 281 -17.63 10.59 -18.55
CA ILE A 281 -16.32 10.57 -17.87
C ILE A 281 -16.10 9.22 -17.18
N PHE A 282 -17.15 8.63 -16.59
CA PHE A 282 -17.08 7.29 -16.02
C PHE A 282 -16.77 6.22 -17.08
N ASN A 283 -17.43 6.26 -18.24
CA ASN A 283 -17.17 5.31 -19.33
C ASN A 283 -15.77 5.50 -19.94
N GLU A 284 -15.25 6.73 -20.01
CA GLU A 284 -13.86 6.99 -20.40
C GLU A 284 -12.87 6.42 -19.38
N LEU A 285 -13.16 6.56 -18.08
CA LEU A 285 -12.34 6.05 -16.99
C LEU A 285 -12.31 4.51 -16.99
N GLU A 286 -13.48 3.87 -17.09
CA GLU A 286 -13.61 2.41 -17.12
C GLU A 286 -12.93 1.80 -18.35
N LYS A 287 -13.07 2.41 -19.53
CA LYS A 287 -12.32 2.02 -20.72
C LYS A 287 -10.81 2.16 -20.48
N THR A 288 -10.37 3.28 -19.93
CA THR A 288 -8.94 3.57 -19.73
C THR A 288 -8.30 2.59 -18.75
N ILE A 289 -8.93 2.32 -17.60
CA ILE A 289 -8.41 1.34 -16.63
C ILE A 289 -8.45 -0.09 -17.18
N SER A 290 -9.46 -0.45 -17.97
CA SER A 290 -9.55 -1.76 -18.64
C SER A 290 -8.44 -1.97 -19.68
N GLU A 291 -8.12 -0.94 -20.48
CA GLU A 291 -6.98 -0.96 -21.41
C GLU A 291 -5.65 -1.15 -20.66
N ILE A 292 -5.46 -0.41 -19.56
CA ILE A 292 -4.26 -0.53 -18.70
C ILE A 292 -4.15 -1.94 -18.13
N ARG A 293 -5.21 -2.45 -17.51
CA ARG A 293 -5.28 -3.81 -16.94
C ARG A 293 -4.94 -4.89 -17.97
N SER A 294 -5.47 -4.79 -19.19
CA SER A 294 -5.21 -5.74 -20.28
C SER A 294 -3.74 -5.82 -20.73
N ASN A 295 -2.92 -4.82 -20.38
CA ASN A 295 -1.47 -4.84 -20.61
C ASN A 295 -0.67 -5.46 -19.46
N ILE A 296 -1.30 -5.59 -18.27
CA ILE A 296 -0.70 -6.05 -17.02
C ILE A 296 -1.01 -7.53 -16.76
N ILE A 297 -2.27 -7.96 -16.97
CA ILE A 297 -2.71 -9.35 -16.88
C ILE A 297 -2.57 -10.02 -18.26
N LYS A 298 -1.89 -11.16 -18.34
CA LYS A 298 -1.53 -11.85 -19.60
C LYS A 298 -1.40 -13.34 -19.38
#